data_AF-A0A929F8G2-F1
#
_entry.id   AF-A0A929F8G2-F1
#
_cell.length_a   1.000
_cell.length_b   1.000
_cell.length_c   1.000
_cell.angle_alpha   90.00
_cell.angle_beta   90.00
_cell.angle_gamma   90.00
#
_symmetry.space_group_name_H-M   'P 1'
#
loop_
_entity.id
_entity.type
_entity.pdbx_description
1 polymer ?
#
loop_
_entity_poly.entity_id
_entity_poly.type
_entity_poly.pdbx_seq_one_letter_code
_entity_poly.pdbx_strand_id
1 'polypeptide(L)'
;VFPATNVINLEKHKDCIEVLSQEGRSFNAPFVIAADGVNSRIARVLGLNEKRTFYGTLVCINFYLSGVNFPHPEILAFVKGVDPKCNISYSHFMLPSVYEGGDYVLDIGGILDTRINYLERMNYFIYDSPFSHWFVNPKIHRKTACVE
;
A
#
# COMPACT_ATOMS: atom_id res chain seq x y z
N VAL A 1 -13.91 11.09 18.26
CA VAL A 1 -12.82 10.89 17.27
C VAL A 1 -12.21 12.25 16.97
N PHE A 2 -10.88 12.39 17.05
CA PHE A 2 -10.16 13.64 16.76
C PHE A 2 -9.46 13.49 15.41
N PRO A 3 -10.10 13.85 14.28
CA PRO A 3 -9.46 13.76 12.97
C PRO A 3 -8.26 14.71 12.88
N ALA A 4 -7.35 14.42 11.95
CA ALA A 4 -6.13 15.20 11.72
C ALA A 4 -5.30 15.46 13.00
N THR A 5 -5.22 14.46 13.88
CA THR A 5 -4.43 14.52 15.11
C THR A 5 -3.32 13.48 15.01
N ASN A 6 -2.08 13.94 14.89
CA ASN A 6 -0.93 13.07 14.71
C ASN A 6 -0.29 12.80 16.07
N VAL A 7 -0.43 11.56 16.57
CA VAL A 7 0.20 11.18 17.84
C VAL A 7 1.71 11.06 17.65
N ILE A 8 2.48 11.69 18.54
CA ILE A 8 3.94 11.78 18.44
C ILE A 8 4.70 11.15 19.59
N ASN A 9 4.08 11.01 20.75
CA ASN A 9 4.70 10.44 21.95
C ASN A 9 3.64 9.87 22.90
N LEU A 10 4.09 9.00 23.81
CA LEU A 10 3.32 8.47 24.93
C LEU A 10 4.18 8.54 26.19
N GLU A 11 3.60 9.01 27.29
CA GLU A 11 4.26 9.01 28.59
C GLU A 11 3.43 8.22 29.59
N LYS A 12 4.06 7.27 30.27
CA LYS A 12 3.41 6.47 31.31
C LYS A 12 3.57 7.18 32.65
N HIS A 13 2.43 7.56 33.24
CA HIS A 13 2.34 8.09 34.59
C HIS A 13 1.88 6.99 35.55
N LYS A 14 1.76 7.31 36.84
CA LYS A 14 1.38 6.35 37.89
C LYS A 14 -0.01 5.73 37.64
N ASP A 15 -0.99 6.54 37.27
CA ASP A 15 -2.40 6.15 37.17
C ASP A 15 -2.98 6.26 35.75
N CYS A 16 -2.19 6.77 34.79
CA CYS A 16 -2.63 6.96 33.41
C CYS A 16 -1.45 6.90 32.42
N ILE A 17 -1.81 6.89 31.14
CA ILE A 17 -0.92 7.15 30.01
C ILE A 17 -1.35 8.47 29.38
N GLU A 18 -0.39 9.36 29.20
CA GLU A 18 -0.54 10.61 28.48
C GLU A 18 -0.16 10.41 27.01
N VAL A 19 -1.01 10.89 26.11
CA VAL A 19 -0.86 10.85 24.66
C VAL A 19 -0.61 12.25 24.15
N LEU A 20 0.56 12.48 23.57
CA LEU A 20 0.95 13.79 23.02
C LEU A 20 0.80 13.78 21.51
N SER A 21 0.16 14.83 20.99
CA SER A 21 -0.01 15.04 19.55
C SER A 21 0.89 16.16 19.02
N GLN A 22 1.18 16.12 17.72
CA GLN A 22 1.94 17.15 17.03
C GLN A 22 1.26 18.52 17.08
N GLU A 23 -0.07 18.51 17.16
CA GLU A 23 -0.91 19.70 17.22
C GLU A 23 -0.94 20.33 18.63
N GLY A 24 -0.10 19.86 19.56
CA GLY A 24 0.02 20.37 20.92
C GLY A 24 -1.10 19.92 21.86
N ARG A 25 -1.93 18.96 21.45
CA ARG A 25 -2.97 18.37 22.32
C ARG A 25 -2.39 17.25 23.16
N SER A 26 -2.89 17.14 24.39
CA SER A 26 -2.61 16.04 25.32
C SER A 26 -3.92 15.33 25.69
N PHE A 27 -3.87 14.01 25.79
CA PHE A 27 -4.99 13.16 26.20
C PHE A 27 -4.53 12.17 27.27
N ASN A 28 -5.30 12.01 28.35
CA ASN A 28 -5.01 11.04 29.41
C ASN A 28 -5.99 9.88 29.35
N ALA A 29 -5.48 8.66 29.44
CA ALA A 29 -6.30 7.45 29.48
C ALA A 29 -5.67 6.38 30.39
N PRO A 30 -6.46 5.50 31.04
CA PRO A 30 -5.92 4.40 31.83
C PRO A 30 -5.18 3.35 30.98
N PHE A 31 -5.52 3.24 29.69
CA PHE A 31 -4.83 2.41 28.71
C PHE A 31 -4.89 3.04 27.32
N VAL A 32 -3.93 2.70 26.45
CA VAL A 32 -3.85 3.20 25.06
C VAL A 32 -3.61 2.02 24.13
N ILE A 33 -4.34 1.99 23.01
CA ILE A 33 -4.15 1.01 21.93
C ILE A 33 -3.55 1.74 20.73
N ALA A 34 -2.35 1.35 20.33
CA ALA A 34 -1.73 1.83 19.10
C ALA A 34 -2.31 1.09 17.90
N ALA A 35 -3.00 1.81 17.02
CA ALA A 35 -3.61 1.30 15.79
C ALA A 35 -3.23 2.19 14.57
N ASP A 36 -2.02 2.75 14.60
CA ASP A 36 -1.47 3.70 13.63
C ASP A 36 -0.73 3.04 12.45
N GLY A 37 -1.00 1.75 12.20
CA GLY A 37 -0.62 1.03 10.98
C GLY A 37 0.83 0.52 10.93
N VAL A 38 1.24 0.04 9.75
CA VAL A 38 2.56 -0.56 9.51
C VAL A 38 3.72 0.40 9.77
N ASN A 39 3.48 1.71 9.58
CA ASN A 39 4.41 2.80 9.85
C ASN A 39 4.20 3.45 11.23
N SER A 40 3.71 2.66 12.21
CA SER A 40 3.40 3.14 13.55
C SER A 40 4.55 3.93 14.18
N ARG A 41 4.30 5.22 14.44
CA ARG A 41 5.24 6.08 15.15
C ARG A 41 5.32 5.65 16.61
N ILE A 42 4.21 5.18 17.18
CA ILE A 42 4.15 4.72 18.56
C ILE A 42 5.02 3.50 18.79
N ALA A 43 4.94 2.50 17.91
CA ALA A 43 5.78 1.31 18.01
C ALA A 43 7.28 1.66 17.97
N ARG A 44 7.65 2.68 17.19
CA ARG A 44 9.03 3.20 17.13
C ARG A 44 9.44 3.92 18.42
N VAL A 45 8.62 4.84 18.92
CA VAL A 45 8.91 5.61 20.14
C VAL A 45 9.07 4.69 21.36
N LEU A 46 8.27 3.63 21.44
CA LEU A 46 8.33 2.65 22.51
C LEU A 46 9.41 1.56 22.31
N GLY A 47 10.17 1.62 21.21
CA GLY A 47 11.23 0.63 20.91
C GLY A 47 10.72 -0.79 20.63
N LEU A 48 9.42 -1.00 20.39
CA LEU A 48 8.80 -2.34 20.33
C LEU A 48 9.29 -3.19 19.15
N ASN A 49 9.79 -2.56 18.08
CA ASN A 49 10.22 -3.23 16.85
C ASN A 49 11.73 -3.19 16.59
N GLU A 50 12.55 -2.67 17.52
CA GLU A 50 13.99 -2.45 17.29
C GLU A 50 14.79 -3.73 16.99
N LYS A 51 14.33 -4.88 17.50
CA LYS A 51 14.98 -6.18 17.29
C LYS A 51 14.48 -6.90 16.04
N ARG A 52 13.54 -6.32 15.28
CA ARG A 52 13.01 -6.94 14.07
C ARG A 52 13.94 -6.67 12.89
N THR A 53 14.14 -7.69 12.07
CA THR A 53 14.80 -7.51 10.77
C THR A 53 13.92 -6.66 9.88
N PHE A 54 14.46 -5.54 9.40
CA PHE A 54 13.81 -4.72 8.38
C PHE A 54 14.01 -5.36 7.01
N TYR A 55 12.91 -5.77 6.36
CA TYR A 55 12.96 -6.40 5.03
C TYR A 55 12.85 -5.40 3.88
N GLY A 56 12.30 -4.21 4.14
CA GLY A 56 12.09 -3.17 3.15
C GLY A 56 10.80 -2.40 3.40
N THR A 57 10.71 -1.24 2.77
CA THR A 57 9.46 -0.47 2.62
C THR A 57 8.76 -0.98 1.37
N LEU A 58 7.44 -1.12 1.39
CA LEU A 58 6.67 -1.52 0.22
C LEU A 58 6.14 -0.27 -0.50
N VAL A 59 6.02 -0.38 -1.81
CA VAL A 59 5.37 0.62 -2.65
C VAL A 59 4.37 -0.05 -3.57
N CYS A 60 3.25 0.62 -3.79
CA CYS A 60 2.10 0.07 -4.49
C CYS A 60 1.43 1.19 -5.31
N ILE A 61 1.11 0.89 -6.56
CA ILE A 61 0.48 1.81 -7.50
C ILE A 61 -0.77 1.15 -8.07
N ASN A 62 -1.92 1.73 -7.72
CA ASN A 62 -3.23 1.25 -8.10
C ASN A 62 -3.80 2.06 -9.27
N PHE A 63 -4.41 1.35 -10.21
CA PHE A 63 -5.05 1.90 -11.39
C PHE A 63 -6.49 1.39 -11.45
N TYR A 64 -7.43 2.32 -11.62
CA TYR A 64 -8.82 1.99 -11.94
C TYR A 64 -8.96 2.04 -13.45
N LEU A 65 -9.35 0.93 -14.06
CA LEU A 65 -9.40 0.81 -15.51
C LEU A 65 -10.63 0.04 -16.01
N SER A 66 -10.96 0.30 -17.27
CA SER A 66 -11.97 -0.42 -18.04
C SER A 66 -11.33 -1.04 -19.28
N GLY A 67 -12.10 -1.85 -20.02
CA GLY A 67 -11.61 -2.51 -21.23
C GLY A 67 -10.75 -3.74 -20.93
N VAL A 68 -11.04 -4.39 -19.80
CA VAL A 68 -10.42 -5.62 -19.34
C VAL A 68 -11.35 -6.79 -19.67
N ASN A 69 -10.85 -7.77 -20.44
CA ASN A 69 -11.51 -9.03 -20.74
C ASN A 69 -10.81 -10.16 -19.99
N PHE A 70 -10.96 -10.17 -18.67
CA PHE A 70 -10.34 -11.17 -17.81
C PHE A 70 -11.21 -12.44 -17.75
N PRO A 71 -10.66 -13.66 -17.98
CA PRO A 71 -11.45 -14.89 -18.06
C PRO A 71 -12.12 -15.33 -16.74
N HIS A 72 -11.68 -14.78 -15.60
CA HIS A 72 -12.18 -15.15 -14.28
C HIS A 72 -12.62 -13.89 -13.50
N PRO A 73 -13.69 -13.21 -13.92
CA PRO A 73 -14.03 -11.89 -13.42
C PRO A 73 -14.33 -11.84 -11.92
N GLU A 74 -14.62 -12.96 -11.28
CA GLU A 74 -14.96 -13.05 -9.86
C GLU A 74 -13.77 -13.21 -8.91
N ILE A 75 -12.53 -13.37 -9.43
CA ILE A 75 -11.36 -13.64 -8.58
C ILE A 75 -10.44 -12.43 -8.41
N LEU A 76 -9.63 -12.49 -7.36
CA LEU A 76 -8.40 -11.71 -7.28
C LEU A 76 -7.31 -12.46 -8.05
N ALA A 77 -6.85 -11.87 -9.15
CA ALA A 77 -5.71 -12.37 -9.90
C ALA A 77 -4.42 -11.89 -9.24
N PHE A 78 -3.48 -12.81 -9.04
CA PHE A 78 -2.16 -12.50 -8.50
C PHE A 78 -1.08 -12.99 -9.47
N VAL A 79 -0.28 -12.06 -9.98
CA VAL A 79 0.80 -12.37 -10.93
C VAL A 79 2.12 -11.86 -10.38
N LYS A 80 3.09 -12.74 -10.22
CA LYS A 80 4.45 -12.36 -9.84
C LYS A 80 5.33 -12.18 -11.06
N GLY A 81 6.15 -11.13 -11.03
CA GLY A 81 7.19 -10.87 -12.02
C GLY A 81 8.52 -10.60 -11.35
N VAL A 82 9.59 -10.71 -12.14
CA VAL A 82 10.94 -10.26 -11.77
C VAL A 82 11.39 -9.29 -12.84
N ASP A 83 11.89 -8.12 -12.43
CA ASP A 83 12.41 -7.16 -13.39
C ASP A 83 13.74 -7.67 -13.96
N PRO A 84 13.87 -7.84 -15.29
CA PRO A 84 15.05 -8.44 -15.89
C PRO A 84 16.30 -7.53 -15.82
N LYS A 85 16.14 -6.22 -15.58
CA LYS A 85 17.27 -5.27 -15.52
C LYS A 85 17.93 -5.29 -14.14
N CYS A 86 17.15 -5.47 -13.08
CA CYS A 86 17.64 -5.34 -11.70
C CYS A 86 17.43 -6.59 -10.83
N ASN A 87 16.77 -7.63 -11.34
CA ASN A 87 16.44 -8.86 -10.63
C ASN A 87 15.62 -8.64 -9.35
N ILE A 88 14.74 -7.63 -9.37
CA ILE A 88 13.84 -7.29 -8.25
C ILE A 88 12.45 -7.86 -8.54
N SER A 89 11.87 -8.56 -7.56
CA SER A 89 10.51 -9.09 -7.67
C SER A 89 9.46 -8.01 -7.49
N TYR A 90 8.39 -8.10 -8.26
CA TYR A 90 7.19 -7.29 -8.13
C TYR A 90 5.95 -8.18 -8.30
N SER A 91 4.80 -7.68 -7.87
CA SER A 91 3.53 -8.38 -8.02
C SER A 91 2.49 -7.46 -8.63
N HIS A 92 1.61 -8.05 -9.44
CA HIS A 92 0.36 -7.46 -9.85
C HIS A 92 -0.79 -8.10 -9.10
N PHE A 93 -1.74 -7.27 -8.68
CA PHE A 93 -3.04 -7.72 -8.21
C PHE A 93 -4.11 -7.14 -9.12
N MET A 94 -5.07 -7.94 -9.55
CA MET A 94 -6.22 -7.45 -10.30
C MET A 94 -7.49 -7.99 -9.69
N LEU A 95 -8.46 -7.11 -9.44
CA LEU A 95 -9.73 -7.47 -8.84
C LEU A 95 -10.84 -6.56 -9.37
N PRO A 96 -12.11 -6.99 -9.35
CA PRO A 96 -13.23 -6.14 -9.73
C PRO A 96 -13.25 -4.84 -8.96
N SER A 97 -13.49 -3.74 -9.67
CA SER A 97 -13.69 -2.45 -9.03
C SER A 97 -15.11 -2.37 -8.45
N VAL A 98 -15.22 -1.79 -7.25
CA VAL A 98 -16.51 -1.51 -6.59
C VAL A 98 -17.08 -0.13 -6.98
N TYR A 99 -16.35 0.65 -7.77
CA TYR A 99 -16.76 1.98 -8.25
C TYR A 99 -17.35 1.92 -9.66
N GLU A 100 -18.40 2.70 -9.90
CA GLU A 100 -19.04 2.83 -11.22
C GLU A 100 -18.05 3.30 -12.30
N GLY A 101 -18.14 2.68 -13.49
CA GLY A 101 -17.34 3.05 -14.67
C GLY A 101 -15.93 2.45 -14.75
N GLY A 102 -15.46 1.77 -13.70
CA GLY A 102 -14.24 0.97 -13.72
C GLY A 102 -14.58 -0.52 -13.60
N ASP A 103 -14.08 -1.32 -14.52
CA ASP A 103 -14.30 -2.77 -14.51
C ASP A 103 -13.40 -3.43 -13.45
N TYR A 104 -12.15 -2.95 -13.32
CA TYR A 104 -11.14 -3.52 -12.43
C TYR A 104 -10.28 -2.47 -11.74
N VAL A 105 -9.76 -2.85 -10.58
CA VAL A 105 -8.56 -2.26 -9.97
C VAL A 105 -7.38 -3.15 -10.34
N LEU A 106 -6.34 -2.57 -10.91
CA LEU A 106 -5.07 -3.21 -11.18
C LEU A 106 -3.99 -2.52 -10.37
N ASP A 107 -3.35 -3.30 -9.51
CA ASP A 107 -2.24 -2.87 -8.70
C ASP A 107 -0.91 -3.40 -9.24
N ILE A 108 0.16 -2.65 -9.01
CA ILE A 108 1.52 -3.17 -9.03
C ILE A 108 2.26 -2.72 -7.78
N GLY A 109 2.97 -3.64 -7.13
CA GLY A 109 3.79 -3.30 -5.98
C GLY A 109 4.95 -4.25 -5.71
N GLY A 110 5.81 -3.84 -4.78
CA GLY A 110 7.00 -4.55 -4.38
C GLY A 110 7.83 -3.72 -3.39
N ILE A 111 9.09 -4.11 -3.21
CA ILE A 111 10.04 -3.35 -2.36
C ILE A 111 10.33 -1.99 -3.00
N LEU A 112 10.28 -0.93 -2.21
CA LEU A 112 10.70 0.41 -2.61
C LEU A 112 12.20 0.41 -2.90
N ASP A 113 12.54 0.31 -4.19
CA ASP A 113 13.90 0.32 -4.71
C ASP A 113 13.95 1.18 -5.97
N THR A 114 14.92 2.09 -6.04
CA THR A 114 15.02 3.06 -7.14
C THR A 114 15.47 2.44 -8.47
N ARG A 115 15.92 1.18 -8.47
CA ARG A 115 16.37 0.46 -9.67
C ARG A 115 15.22 -0.11 -10.49
N ILE A 116 14.03 -0.30 -9.89
CA ILE A 116 12.85 -0.81 -10.58
C ILE A 116 11.88 0.33 -10.93
N ASN A 117 11.34 0.28 -12.15
CA ASN A 117 10.29 1.19 -12.59
C ASN A 117 8.94 0.47 -12.64
N TYR A 118 8.16 0.60 -11.57
CA TYR A 118 6.84 -0.03 -11.46
C TYR A 118 5.86 0.41 -12.55
N LEU A 119 5.97 1.64 -13.06
CA LEU A 119 5.11 2.09 -14.17
C LEU A 119 5.51 1.41 -15.49
N GLU A 120 6.81 1.23 -15.74
CA GLU A 120 7.30 0.47 -16.90
C GLU A 120 6.85 -0.99 -16.83
N ARG A 121 6.87 -1.61 -15.63
CA ARG A 121 6.37 -2.97 -15.43
C ARG A 121 4.85 -3.09 -15.56
N MET A 122 4.09 -2.07 -15.13
CA MET A 122 2.66 -2.00 -15.39
C MET A 122 2.35 -1.92 -16.88
N ASN A 123 3.02 -1.04 -17.61
CA ASN A 123 2.83 -0.91 -19.05
C ASN A 123 3.16 -2.22 -19.78
N TYR A 124 4.27 -2.87 -19.41
CA TYR A 124 4.61 -4.18 -19.95
C TYR A 124 3.50 -5.20 -19.67
N PHE A 125 2.98 -5.26 -18.44
CA PHE A 125 1.90 -6.19 -18.09
C PHE A 125 0.65 -6.00 -18.97
N ILE A 126 0.24 -4.74 -19.18
CA ILE A 126 -0.95 -4.39 -19.95
C ILE A 126 -0.76 -4.63 -21.45
N TYR A 127 0.38 -4.24 -22.02
CA TYR A 127 0.52 -4.14 -23.49
C TYR A 127 1.41 -5.23 -24.11
N ASP A 128 2.43 -5.70 -23.40
CA ASP A 128 3.52 -6.48 -24.00
C ASP A 128 3.72 -7.88 -23.39
N SER A 129 3.05 -8.16 -22.27
CA SER A 129 3.19 -9.43 -21.55
C SER A 129 2.33 -10.54 -22.16
N PRO A 130 2.54 -11.82 -21.79
CA PRO A 130 1.62 -12.90 -22.14
C PRO A 130 0.17 -12.68 -21.70
N PHE A 131 -0.06 -11.74 -20.78
CA PHE A 131 -1.38 -11.37 -20.24
C PHE A 131 -2.01 -10.17 -20.97
N SER A 132 -1.36 -9.60 -21.99
CA SER A 132 -1.88 -8.43 -22.72
C SER A 132 -3.25 -8.66 -23.35
N HIS A 133 -3.57 -9.91 -23.70
CA HIS A 133 -4.90 -10.29 -24.19
C HIS A 133 -6.04 -10.08 -23.17
N TRP A 134 -5.73 -9.89 -21.89
CA TRP A 134 -6.71 -9.46 -20.88
C TRP A 134 -7.11 -8.00 -21.03
N PHE A 135 -6.36 -7.20 -21.78
CA PHE A 135 -6.53 -5.76 -21.91
C PHE A 135 -6.84 -5.39 -23.37
N VAL A 136 -8.11 -5.52 -23.76
CA VAL A 136 -8.53 -5.34 -25.16
C VAL A 136 -8.52 -3.88 -25.59
N ASN A 137 -8.98 -2.98 -24.72
CA ASN A 137 -8.96 -1.54 -24.96
C ASN A 137 -8.84 -0.80 -23.62
N PRO A 138 -7.70 -0.98 -22.92
CA PRO A 138 -7.54 -0.52 -21.55
C PRO A 138 -7.63 1.01 -21.48
N LYS A 139 -8.50 1.52 -20.62
CA LYS A 139 -8.59 2.96 -20.30
C LYS A 139 -8.39 3.16 -18.82
N ILE A 140 -7.34 3.89 -18.45
CA ILE A 140 -7.04 4.27 -17.07
C ILE A 140 -7.88 5.50 -16.72
N HIS A 141 -8.77 5.35 -15.75
CA HIS A 141 -9.64 6.42 -15.27
C HIS A 141 -9.05 7.16 -14.08
N ARG A 142 -8.34 6.43 -13.21
CA ARG A 142 -7.75 6.98 -11.99
C ARG A 142 -6.47 6.24 -11.64
N LYS A 143 -5.49 6.99 -11.13
CA LYS A 143 -4.25 6.49 -10.55
C LYS A 143 -4.15 6.92 -9.10
N THR A 144 -3.79 5.99 -8.23
CA THR A 144 -3.49 6.22 -6.82
C THR A 144 -2.22 5.47 -6.44
N ALA A 145 -1.46 5.96 -5.47
CA ALA A 145 -0.26 5.28 -5.00
C ALA A 145 -0.19 5.37 -3.47
N CYS A 146 0.39 4.34 -2.86
CA CYS A 146 0.75 4.33 -1.45
C CYS A 146 2.17 3.80 -1.27
N VAL A 147 2.76 4.20 -0.15
CA VAL A 147 4.02 3.66 0.37
C VAL A 147 3.72 3.16 1.77
N GLU A 148 4.11 1.92 2.03
CA GLU A 148 3.77 1.15 3.23
C GLU A 148 5.02 0.68 3.97
#